data_AF-A0A532AQL5-F1
#
_entry.id   AF-A0A532AQL5-F1
#
_cell.length_a   1.000
_cell.length_b   1.000
_cell.length_c   1.000
_cell.angle_alpha   90.00
_cell.angle_beta   90.00
_cell.angle_gamma   90.00
#
_symmetry.space_group_name_H-M   'P 1'
#
loop_
_entity.id
_entity.type
_entity.pdbx_description
1 polymer ?
#
loop_
_entity_poly.entity_id
_entity_poly.type
_entity_poly.pdbx_seq_one_letter_code
_entity_poly.pdbx_strand_id
1 'polypeptide(L)' 'MAEYRWSTTKPMTAGWYWFRGLAHEADPFIVQVDEVGQFQWPDGGFQEAILAKGEWAGPIEEPKE' A
#
# COMPACT_ATOMS: atom_id res chain seq x y z
N MET A 1 -9.18 -18.04 -2.49
CA MET A 1 -8.58 -16.83 -3.07
C MET A 1 -8.78 -15.74 -2.04
N ALA A 2 -7.72 -15.18 -1.47
CA ALA A 2 -7.88 -14.11 -0.50
C ALA A 2 -8.51 -12.93 -1.23
N GLU A 3 -9.77 -12.63 -0.91
CA GLU A 3 -10.46 -11.45 -1.43
C GLU A 3 -9.79 -10.23 -0.80
N TYR A 4 -8.83 -9.65 -1.50
CA TYR A 4 -8.16 -8.42 -1.07
C TYR A 4 -9.20 -7.30 -1.03
N ARG A 5 -9.65 -6.97 0.18
CA ARG A 5 -10.65 -5.93 0.42
C ARG A 5 -9.95 -4.59 0.64
N TRP A 6 -10.17 -3.67 -0.29
CA TRP A 6 -9.83 -2.26 -0.12
C TRP A 6 -10.44 -1.72 1.17
N SER A 7 -9.60 -1.14 2.01
CA SER A 7 -9.98 -0.54 3.28
C SER A 7 -9.15 0.70 3.52
N THR A 8 -9.70 1.70 4.20
CA THR A 8 -8.94 2.86 4.67
C THR A 8 -8.07 2.53 5.90
N THR A 9 -8.00 1.25 6.28
CA THR A 9 -7.14 0.75 7.35
C THR A 9 -5.69 0.85 6.90
N LYS A 10 -4.93 1.66 7.63
CA LYS A 10 -3.51 1.88 7.36
C LYS A 10 -2.70 0.62 7.69
N PRO A 11 -1.71 0.26 6.88
CA PRO A 11 -0.83 -0.86 7.18
C PRO A 11 -0.02 -0.55 8.45
N MET A 12 0.00 -1.51 9.38
CA MET A 12 0.70 -1.41 10.67
C MET A 12 1.95 -2.30 10.74
N THR A 13 2.18 -3.11 9.71
CA THR A 13 3.28 -4.08 9.62
C THR A 13 4.01 -3.89 8.30
N ALA A 14 5.30 -4.19 8.29
CA ALA A 14 6.07 -4.22 7.06
C ALA A 14 5.52 -5.28 6.10
N GLY A 15 5.59 -4.99 4.81
CA GLY A 15 5.15 -5.91 3.77
C GLY A 15 4.63 -5.18 2.55
N TRP A 16 4.19 -5.97 1.57
CA TRP A 16 3.61 -5.44 0.36
C TRP A 16 2.12 -5.16 0.58
N TYR A 17 1.68 -4.00 0.10
CA TYR A 17 0.28 -3.58 0.14
C TYR A 17 -0.10 -2.97 -1.19
N TRP A 18 -1.33 -3.25 -1.62
CA TRP A 18 -1.97 -2.46 -2.64
C TRP A 18 -2.36 -1.11 -2.07
N PHE A 19 -1.96 -0.05 -2.74
CA PHE A 19 -2.38 1.32 -2.47
C PHE A 19 -3.17 1.84 -3.67
N ARG A 20 -4.25 2.56 -3.38
CA ARG A 20 -4.93 3.39 -4.38
C ARG A 20 -5.35 4.72 -3.79
N GLY A 21 -5.16 5.80 -4.55
CA GLY A 21 -5.53 7.15 -4.12
C GLY A 21 -7.04 7.31 -3.93
N LEU A 22 -7.43 8.15 -2.95
CA LEU A 22 -8.82 8.59 -2.81
C LEU A 22 -9.19 9.38 -4.08
N ALA A 23 -10.32 9.02 -4.70
CA ALA A 23 -10.89 9.58 -5.95
C ALA A 23 -10.63 8.81 -7.27
N HIS A 24 -10.07 7.58 -7.23
CA HIS A 24 -9.79 6.81 -8.47
C HIS A 24 -8.91 7.58 -9.48
N GLU A 25 -8.18 8.60 -9.03
CA GLU A 25 -7.33 9.43 -9.90
C GLU A 25 -6.12 8.66 -10.44
N ALA A 26 -5.78 7.52 -9.83
CA ALA A 26 -4.73 6.62 -10.29
C ALA A 26 -5.17 5.16 -10.16
N ASP A 27 -4.69 4.33 -11.10
CA ASP A 27 -4.78 2.88 -11.00
C ASP A 27 -4.18 2.39 -9.67
N PRO A 28 -4.71 1.30 -9.09
CA PRO A 28 -4.11 0.68 -7.92
C PRO A 28 -2.68 0.22 -8.26
N PHE A 29 -1.76 0.39 -7.32
CA PHE A 29 -0.39 -0.11 -7.44
C PHE A 29 0.11 -0.69 -6.13
N ILE A 30 1.15 -1.50 -6.23
CA ILE A 30 1.76 -2.20 -5.11
C ILE A 30 2.89 -1.34 -4.55
N VAL A 31 2.88 -1.13 -3.24
CA VAL A 31 3.95 -0.45 -2.50
C VAL A 31 4.48 -1.35 -1.39
N GLN A 32 5.78 -1.28 -1.14
CA GLN A 32 6.42 -1.95 -0.01
C GLN A 32 6.44 -1.00 1.18
N VAL A 33 5.80 -1.43 2.27
CA VAL A 33 5.83 -0.73 3.55
C VAL A 33 6.96 -1.33 4.40
N ASP A 34 7.86 -0.49 4.88
CA ASP A 34 8.95 -0.82 5.79
C ASP A 34 8.47 -1.02 7.24
N GLU A 35 9.35 -1.53 8.11
CA GLU A 35 9.07 -1.76 9.54
C GLU A 35 8.65 -0.49 10.31
N VAL A 36 9.05 0.67 9.81
CA VAL A 36 8.68 1.98 10.37
C VAL A 36 7.34 2.50 9.81
N GLY A 37 6.65 1.75 8.96
CA GLY A 37 5.37 2.16 8.36
C GLY A 37 5.51 3.20 7.24
N GLN A 38 6.71 3.37 6.69
CA GLN A 38 6.97 4.19 5.50
C GLN A 38 6.99 3.32 4.25
N PHE A 39 6.68 3.90 3.11
CA PHE A 39 6.82 3.26 1.82
C PHE A 39 7.42 4.23 0.82
N GLN A 40 8.03 3.69 -0.21
CA GLN A 40 8.61 4.46 -1.30
C GLN A 40 7.65 4.47 -2.50
N TRP A 41 7.33 5.66 -3.00
CA TRP A 41 6.62 5.84 -4.26
C TRP A 41 7.53 5.45 -5.44
N PRO A 42 6.96 5.03 -6.58
CA PRO A 42 7.73 4.80 -7.81
C PRO A 42 8.50 6.04 -8.29
N ASP A 43 8.04 7.25 -7.95
CA ASP A 43 8.76 8.52 -8.17
C ASP A 43 10.02 8.70 -7.29
N GLY A 44 10.27 7.80 -6.34
CA GLY A 44 11.40 7.86 -5.41
C GLY A 44 11.15 8.67 -4.13
N GLY A 45 9.95 9.23 -3.97
CA GLY A 45 9.54 9.91 -2.74
C GLY A 45 9.22 8.91 -1.63
N PHE A 46 9.59 9.23 -0.40
CA PHE A 46 9.19 8.47 0.79
C PHE A 46 7.98 9.11 1.43
N GLN A 47 7.02 8.27 1.85
CA GLN A 47 5.85 8.73 2.56
C GLN A 47 5.41 7.72 3.62
N GLU A 48 4.94 8.22 4.75
CA GLU A 48 4.34 7.38 5.78
C GLU A 48 2.98 6.85 5.29
N ALA A 49 2.78 5.53 5.39
CA ALA A 49 1.52 4.89 5.03
C ALA A 49 0.35 5.43 5.86
N ILE A 50 0.63 5.89 7.08
CA ILE A 50 -0.35 6.52 7.95
C ILE A 50 -0.77 7.93 7.49
N LEU A 51 0.05 8.62 6.69
CA LEU A 51 -0.25 9.96 6.17
C LEU A 51 -0.84 9.91 4.77
N ALA A 52 -0.63 8.81 4.05
CA ALA A 52 -1.20 8.63 2.71
C ALA A 52 -2.72 8.56 2.77
N LYS A 53 -3.36 9.38 1.94
CA LYS A 53 -4.81 9.46 1.80
C LYS A 53 -5.25 8.54 0.67
N GLY A 54 -5.62 7.32 1.03
CA GLY A 54 -6.00 6.29 0.08
C GLY A 54 -6.69 5.09 0.71
N GLU A 55 -7.01 4.12 -0.12
CA GLU A 55 -7.42 2.79 0.30
C GLU A 55 -6.24 1.83 0.15
N TRP A 56 -6.18 0.91 1.09
CA TRP A 56 -5.14 -0.08 1.22
C TRP A 56 -5.75 -1.47 1.15
N ALA A 57 -5.05 -2.42 0.53
CA ALA A 57 -5.44 -3.82 0.53
C ALA A 57 -4.20 -4.71 0.72
N GLY A 58 -4.22 -5.57 1.73
CA GLY A 58 -3.09 -6.45 2.05
C GLY A 58 -3.16 -7.00 3.48
N PRO A 59 -2.09 -7.68 3.95
CA PRO A 59 -0.79 -7.87 3.29
C PRO A 59 -0.88 -8.82 2.08
N ILE A 60 -0.24 -8.47 0.96
CA ILE A 60 -0.08 -9.34 -0.21
C ILE A 60 1.21 -10.16 -0.07
N GLU A 61 1.16 -11.43 -0.50
CA GLU A 61 2.37 -12.23 -0.67
C GLU A 61 3.26 -11.58 -1.74
N GLU A 62 4.58 -11.62 -1.52
CA GLU A 62 5.57 -11.20 -2.50
C GLU A 62 5.29 -11.89 -3.85
N PRO A 63 5.29 -11.17 -4.98
CA PRO A 63 5.20 -11.81 -6.28
C PRO A 63 6.37 -12.79 -6.38
N LYS A 64 6.07 -14.09 -6.48
CA LYS A 64 7.07 -15.10 -6.81
C LYS A 64 7.51 -14.88 -8.25
N GLU A 65 8.82 -14.70 -8.42
CA GLU A 65 9.50 -14.60 -9.72
C GLU A 65 9.40 -15.90 -10.53
#